data_AF-A0A6A0B6G0-F1
#
_entry.id   AF-A0A6A0B6G0-F1
#
_cell.length_a   1.000
_cell.length_b   1.000
_cell.length_c   1.000
_cell.angle_alpha   90.00
_cell.angle_beta   90.00
_cell.angle_gamma   90.00
#
_symmetry.space_group_name_H-M   'P 1'
#
loop_
_entity.id
_entity.type
_entity.pdbx_description
1 polymer ?
#
loop_
_entity_poly.entity_id
_entity_poly.type
_entity_poly.pdbx_seq_one_letter_code
_entity_poly.pdbx_strand_id
1 'polypeptide(L)'
;MIDSILHILDKIWDGIYAWLTDGKPIRKIRGLAGFFMMIAFWRYFYVSHKRAKLRTKEHEEKMIEDTYEKNEDGLYPWEVDTDISPKRISKDAEAFRDKENARPSRGRWKT
;
A
#
# COMPACT_ATOMS: atom_id res chain seq x y z
N MET A 1 28.88 -17.20 5.94
CA MET A 1 27.55 -16.72 5.49
C MET A 1 27.68 -15.40 4.73
N ILE A 2 28.44 -14.42 5.27
CA ILE A 2 28.74 -13.14 4.59
C ILE A 2 29.59 -13.36 3.32
N ASP A 3 30.59 -14.24 3.36
CA ASP A 3 31.47 -14.50 2.20
C ASP A 3 30.73 -15.11 1.00
N SER A 4 29.70 -15.92 1.26
CA SER A 4 28.85 -16.48 0.21
C SER A 4 28.01 -15.41 -0.47
N ILE A 5 27.59 -14.38 0.27
CA ILE A 5 26.82 -13.25 -0.27
C ILE A 5 27.74 -12.32 -1.08
N LEU A 6 28.95 -12.06 -0.59
CA LEU A 6 29.94 -11.25 -1.30
C LEU A 6 30.35 -11.92 -2.63
N HIS A 7 30.57 -13.23 -2.63
CA HIS A 7 30.91 -13.96 -3.86
C HIS A 7 29.75 -14.02 -4.87
N ILE A 8 28.49 -13.99 -4.42
CA ILE A 8 27.33 -13.85 -5.31
C ILE A 8 27.28 -12.44 -5.90
N LEU A 9 27.54 -11.41 -5.09
CA LEU A 9 27.57 -10.02 -5.53
C LEU A 9 28.68 -9.76 -6.55
N ASP A 10 29.89 -10.30 -6.33
CA ASP A 10 31.00 -10.17 -7.29
C ASP A 10 30.67 -10.81 -8.64
N LYS A 11 30.03 -11.98 -8.66
CA LYS A 11 29.60 -12.62 -9.91
C LYS A 11 28.51 -11.84 -10.64
N ILE A 12 27.60 -11.20 -9.91
CA ILE A 12 26.58 -10.33 -10.50
C ILE A 12 27.26 -9.08 -11.06
N TRP A 13 28.22 -8.52 -10.34
CA TRP A 13 28.97 -7.34 -10.74
C TRP A 13 29.81 -7.58 -11.99
N ASP A 14 30.52 -8.71 -12.07
CA ASP A 14 31.28 -9.13 -13.25
C ASP A 14 30.37 -9.33 -14.48
N GLY A 15 29.18 -9.90 -14.30
CA GLY A 15 28.18 -10.04 -15.36
C GLY A 15 27.66 -8.69 -15.88
N ILE A 16 27.46 -7.73 -14.98
CA ILE A 16 27.06 -6.36 -15.30
C ILE A 16 28.21 -5.62 -15.99
N TYR A 17 29.44 -5.75 -15.49
CA TYR A 17 30.62 -5.12 -16.05
C TYR A 17 30.93 -5.63 -17.45
N ALA A 18 30.95 -6.96 -17.65
CA ALA A 18 31.17 -7.56 -18.97
C ALA A 18 30.07 -7.16 -19.97
N TRP A 19 28.82 -7.05 -19.53
CA TRP A 19 27.72 -6.52 -20.35
C TRP A 19 27.93 -5.05 -20.73
N LEU A 20 28.49 -4.24 -19.82
CA LEU A 20 28.79 -2.82 -20.04
C LEU A 20 30.02 -2.61 -20.94
N THR A 21 31.05 -3.45 -20.84
CA THR A 21 32.35 -3.24 -21.49
C THR A 21 32.51 -3.97 -22.83
N ASP A 22 31.99 -5.20 -23.00
CA ASP A 22 32.38 -6.09 -24.12
C ASP A 22 31.41 -6.12 -25.31
N GLY A 23 30.35 -5.31 -25.31
CA GLY A 23 29.38 -5.28 -26.41
C GLY A 23 29.81 -4.45 -27.63
N LYS A 24 29.66 -4.98 -28.85
CA LYS A 24 29.60 -4.20 -30.11
C LYS A 24 28.71 -2.94 -29.91
N PRO A 25 29.01 -1.77 -30.51
CA PRO A 25 28.38 -0.49 -30.17
C PRO A 25 26.84 -0.50 -30.22
N ILE A 26 26.27 -1.29 -31.14
CA ILE A 26 24.82 -1.51 -31.30
C ILE A 26 24.17 -2.15 -30.06
N ARG A 27 24.87 -3.04 -29.34
CA ARG A 27 24.36 -3.67 -28.11
C ARG A 27 24.37 -2.69 -26.93
N LYS A 28 25.38 -1.81 -26.85
CA LYS A 28 25.47 -0.77 -25.82
C LYS A 28 24.35 0.27 -25.95
N ILE A 29 24.05 0.73 -27.17
CA ILE A 29 22.95 1.67 -27.43
C ILE A 29 21.58 1.04 -27.09
N ARG A 30 21.36 -0.23 -27.46
CA ARG A 30 20.12 -0.96 -27.12
C ARG A 30 19.97 -1.19 -25.62
N GLY A 31 21.07 -1.52 -24.92
CA GLY A 31 21.07 -1.65 -23.46
C GLY A 31 20.77 -0.33 -22.75
N LEU A 32 21.38 0.76 -23.21
CA LEU A 32 21.14 2.10 -22.69
C LEU A 32 19.68 2.54 -22.92
N ALA A 33 19.15 2.34 -24.13
CA ALA A 33 17.75 2.61 -24.44
C ALA A 33 16.79 1.76 -23.59
N GLY A 34 17.09 0.48 -23.40
CA GLY A 34 16.32 -0.41 -22.52
C GLY A 34 16.33 0.05 -21.06
N PHE A 35 17.48 0.52 -20.56
CA PHE A 35 17.61 1.07 -19.21
C PHE A 35 16.77 2.35 -19.03
N PHE A 36 16.83 3.29 -19.98
CA PHE A 36 15.97 4.47 -19.95
C PHE A 36 14.48 4.12 -20.04
N MET A 37 14.11 3.16 -20.88
CA MET A 37 12.74 2.65 -20.97
C MET A 37 12.28 2.03 -19.65
N MET A 38 13.14 1.28 -18.96
CA MET A 38 12.85 0.68 -17.66
C MET A 38 12.62 1.75 -16.58
N ILE A 39 13.46 2.80 -16.54
CA ILE A 39 13.28 3.94 -15.63
C ILE A 39 11.95 4.66 -15.92
N ALA A 40 11.67 4.92 -17.20
CA ALA A 40 10.43 5.57 -17.61
C ALA A 40 9.19 4.75 -17.22
N PHE A 41 9.25 3.43 -17.42
CA PHE A 41 8.20 2.50 -17.04
C PHE A 41 8.00 2.48 -15.52
N TRP A 42 9.08 2.34 -14.75
CA TRP A 42 9.00 2.36 -13.29
C TRP A 42 8.39 3.68 -12.76
N ARG A 43 8.82 4.82 -13.32
CA ARG A 43 8.25 6.13 -12.99
C ARG A 43 6.75 6.22 -13.32
N TYR A 44 6.34 5.70 -14.49
CA TYR A 44 4.94 5.64 -14.88
C TYR A 44 4.10 4.83 -13.88
N PHE A 45 4.56 3.63 -13.51
CA PHE A 45 3.86 2.79 -12.53
C PHE A 45 3.77 3.44 -11.16
N TYR A 46 4.85 4.06 -10.68
CA TYR A 46 4.86 4.76 -9.40
C TYR A 46 3.85 5.92 -9.37
N VAL A 47 3.84 6.76 -10.41
CA VAL A 47 2.89 7.88 -10.51
C VAL A 47 1.46 7.37 -10.68
N SER A 48 1.25 6.36 -11.50
CA SER A 48 -0.07 5.74 -11.71
C SER A 48 -0.65 5.19 -10.41
N HIS A 49 0.15 4.46 -9.63
CA HIS A 49 -0.29 3.92 -8.34
C HIS A 49 -0.58 5.02 -7.32
N LYS A 50 0.22 6.10 -7.29
CA LYS A 50 -0.08 7.25 -6.44
C LYS A 50 -1.39 7.94 -6.83
N ARG A 51 -1.62 8.14 -8.12
CA ARG A 51 -2.87 8.74 -8.63
C ARG A 51 -4.09 7.86 -8.37
N ALA A 52 -3.96 6.54 -8.45
CA ALA A 52 -5.05 5.63 -8.11
C ALA A 52 -5.49 5.81 -6.65
N LYS A 53 -4.54 5.90 -5.71
CA LYS A 53 -4.84 6.17 -4.29
C LYS A 53 -5.48 7.54 -4.08
N LEU A 54 -5.04 8.57 -4.82
CA LEU A 54 -5.62 9.91 -4.72
C LEU A 54 -7.07 9.94 -5.23
N ARG A 55 -7.38 9.29 -6.35
CA ARG A 55 -8.76 9.21 -6.84
C ARG A 55 -9.69 8.53 -5.85
N THR A 56 -9.23 7.48 -5.18
CA THR A 56 -10.03 6.82 -4.13
C THR A 56 -10.29 7.77 -2.97
N LYS A 57 -9.26 8.50 -2.50
CA LYS A 57 -9.43 9.48 -1.42
C LYS A 57 -10.35 10.63 -1.80
N GLU A 58 -10.15 11.25 -2.97
CA GLU A 58 -11.02 12.34 -3.44
C GLU A 58 -12.47 11.86 -3.57
N HIS A 59 -12.69 10.63 -4.04
CA HIS A 59 -14.03 10.07 -4.14
C HIS A 59 -14.63 9.76 -2.77
N GLU A 60 -13.83 9.25 -1.83
CA GLU A 60 -14.24 9.02 -0.43
C GLU A 60 -14.59 10.35 0.27
N GLU A 61 -13.74 11.36 0.15
CA GLU A 61 -13.98 12.71 0.69
C GLU A 61 -15.25 13.32 0.11
N LYS A 62 -15.46 13.21 -1.20
CA LYS A 62 -16.69 13.68 -1.84
C LYS A 62 -17.93 12.93 -1.37
N MET A 63 -17.85 11.61 -1.23
CA MET A 63 -18.96 10.81 -0.69
C MET A 63 -19.29 11.20 0.75
N ILE A 64 -18.27 11.51 1.56
CA ILE A 64 -18.43 11.99 2.93
C ILE A 64 -19.14 13.34 2.95
N GLU A 65 -18.69 14.30 2.13
CA GLU A 65 -19.32 15.61 1.98
C GLU A 65 -20.77 15.52 1.49
N ASP A 66 -21.06 14.60 0.56
CA ASP A 66 -22.42 14.38 0.04
C ASP A 66 -23.35 13.70 1.08
N THR A 67 -22.79 12.93 2.03
CA THR A 67 -23.58 12.11 2.98
C THR A 67 -23.76 12.77 4.34
N TYR A 68 -22.80 13.59 4.78
CA TYR A 68 -22.76 14.15 6.13
C TYR A 68 -22.63 15.67 6.10
N GLU A 69 -23.55 16.36 6.76
CA GLU A 69 -23.46 17.80 6.96
C GLU A 69 -22.57 18.13 8.17
N LYS A 70 -21.78 19.19 8.03
CA LYS A 70 -20.99 19.75 9.13
C LYS A 70 -21.88 20.60 10.04
N ASN A 71 -21.55 20.64 11.32
CA ASN A 71 -22.23 21.53 12.26
C ASN A 71 -21.79 23.01 12.08
N GLU A 72 -22.32 23.92 12.89
CA GLU A 72 -22.01 25.36 12.85
C GLU A 72 -20.52 25.68 13.09
N ASP A 73 -19.81 24.80 13.80
CA ASP A 73 -18.38 24.90 14.08
C ASP A 73 -17.50 24.29 12.96
N GLY A 74 -18.12 23.75 11.90
CA GLY A 74 -17.42 23.15 10.76
C GLY A 74 -16.89 21.73 11.01
N LEU A 75 -17.37 21.05 12.04
CA LEU A 75 -16.97 19.71 12.45
C LEU A 75 -17.95 18.66 11.94
N TYR A 76 -17.43 17.50 11.55
CA TYR A 76 -18.27 16.34 11.24
C TYR A 76 -18.80 15.66 12.52
N PRO A 77 -19.90 14.89 12.44
CA PRO A 77 -20.50 14.25 13.62
C PRO A 77 -19.54 13.39 14.46
N TRP A 78 -18.62 12.67 13.82
CA TRP A 78 -17.60 11.86 14.51
C TRP A 78 -16.41 12.67 15.05
N GLU A 79 -16.23 13.92 14.61
CA GLU A 79 -15.22 14.83 15.14
C GLU A 79 -15.71 15.52 16.43
N VAL A 80 -17.03 15.69 16.56
CA VAL A 80 -17.67 16.25 17.76
C VAL A 80 -17.78 15.20 18.88
N ASP A 81 -18.17 13.99 18.53
CA ASP A 81 -18.41 12.90 19.47
C ASP A 81 -17.10 12.22 19.92
N THR A 82 -16.38 12.90 20.80
CA THR A 82 -15.11 12.45 21.41
C THR A 82 -15.30 11.74 22.75
N ASP A 83 -16.54 11.58 23.23
CA ASP A 83 -16.80 10.96 24.51
C ASP A 83 -16.71 9.43 24.41
N ILE A 84 -15.57 8.90 24.84
CA ILE A 84 -15.26 7.46 24.94
C ILE A 84 -15.58 6.95 26.36
N SER A 85 -16.24 7.74 27.22
CA SER A 85 -16.46 7.36 28.60
C SER A 85 -17.40 6.14 28.71
N PRO A 86 -17.17 5.22 29.68
CA PRO A 86 -18.04 4.07 29.91
C PRO A 86 -19.48 4.46 30.29
N LYS A 87 -19.69 5.73 30.69
CA LYS A 87 -20.98 6.27 31.12
C LYS A 87 -21.95 6.49 29.96
N ARG A 88 -21.45 6.55 28.72
CA ARG A 88 -22.25 6.70 27.50
C ARG A 88 -23.07 5.45 27.17
N ILE A 89 -22.60 4.28 27.62
CA ILE A 89 -23.28 3.01 27.38
C ILE A 89 -24.56 3.00 28.24
N SER A 90 -25.72 2.85 27.60
CA SER A 90 -26.99 2.71 28.31
C SER A 90 -26.91 1.57 29.32
N LYS A 91 -27.51 1.72 30.50
CA LYS A 91 -27.55 0.65 31.50
C LYS A 91 -28.31 -0.58 31.01
N ASP A 92 -29.21 -0.37 30.05
CA ASP A 92 -29.98 -1.42 29.39
C ASP A 92 -29.29 -1.97 28.14
N ALA A 93 -28.10 -1.47 27.80
CA ALA A 93 -27.33 -2.00 26.69
C ALA A 93 -26.94 -3.44 26.99
N GLU A 94 -27.48 -4.37 26.20
CA GLU A 94 -27.07 -5.76 26.31
C GLU A 94 -25.59 -5.85 25.96
N ALA A 95 -24.79 -6.44 26.86
CA ALA A 95 -23.41 -6.76 26.53
C ALA A 95 -23.42 -7.62 25.26
N PHE A 96 -22.63 -7.25 24.26
CA PHE A 96 -22.39 -8.09 23.10
C PHE A 96 -21.64 -9.34 23.57
N ARG A 97 -22.36 -10.28 24.18
CA ARG A 97 -21.90 -11.64 24.35
C ARG A 97 -21.89 -12.23 22.95
N ASP A 98 -20.80 -12.89 22.60
CA ASP A 98 -20.71 -13.78 21.45
C ASP A 98 -21.85 -14.81 21.53
N LYS A 99 -23.08 -14.44 21.14
CA LYS A 99 -24.24 -15.31 21.05
C LYS A 99 -24.01 -16.15 19.80
N GLU A 100 -23.28 -17.23 20.02
CA GLU A 100 -23.20 -18.45 19.21
C GLU A 100 -22.59 -18.41 17.80
N ASN A 101 -22.36 -17.26 17.13
CA ASN A 101 -21.84 -17.29 15.74
C ASN A 101 -20.85 -16.18 15.31
N ALA A 102 -20.35 -15.34 16.22
CA ALA A 102 -19.45 -14.23 15.86
C ALA A 102 -17.95 -14.58 15.86
N ARG A 103 -17.57 -15.80 16.28
CA ARG A 103 -16.19 -16.28 16.08
C ARG A 103 -16.09 -16.80 14.66
N PRO A 104 -15.21 -16.25 13.80
CA PRO A 104 -14.87 -16.94 12.56
C PRO A 104 -14.46 -18.35 12.97
N SER A 105 -15.18 -19.36 12.49
CA SER A 105 -14.77 -20.74 12.67
C SER A 105 -13.34 -20.81 12.15
N ARG A 106 -12.35 -20.88 13.04
CA ARG A 106 -10.95 -20.97 12.63
C ARG A 106 -10.86 -22.23 11.78
N GLY A 107 -10.79 -22.02 10.47
CA GLY A 107 -10.75 -23.10 9.49
C GLY A 107 -9.62 -24.03 9.92
N ARG A 108 -9.98 -25.24 10.34
CA ARG A 108 -9.01 -26.33 10.35
C ARG A 108 -8.63 -26.49 8.89
N TRP A 109 -7.43 -26.05 8.52
CA TRP A 109 -6.85 -26.45 7.24
C TRP A 109 -6.80 -27.97 7.32
N LYS A 110 -7.62 -28.64 6.50
CA LYS A 110 -7.60 -30.09 6.40
C LYS A 110 -6.21 -30.46 5.85
N THR A 111 -5.38 -31.02 6.72
CA THR A 111 -4.22 -31.83 6.33
C THR A 111 -4.68 -33.18 5.82
#